data_AF-A0A6A6UIP4-F1
#
_entry.id   AF-A0A6A6UIP4-F1
#
_cell.length_a   1.000
_cell.length_b   1.000
_cell.length_c   1.000
_cell.angle_alpha   90.00
_cell.angle_beta   90.00
_cell.angle_gamma   90.00
#
_symmetry.space_group_name_H-M   'P 1'
#
loop_
_entity.id
_entity.type
_entity.pdbx_description
1 polymer ?
#
loop_
_entity_poly.entity_id
_entity_poly.type
_entity_poly.pdbx_seq_one_letter_code
_entity_poly.pdbx_strand_id
1 'polypeptide(L)'
;MAPSTLTINTNALTRLVKEKLSYIKEAQQQEARIKKLEDNPNDENAEYMLGQEQRGLDQTKAVSLSLQIKISEAIGTLQQQIEAVEKSGDGDEAELTKARETLKTGTDAISE
;
A
#
# COMPACT_ATOMS: atom_id res chain seq x y z
N MET A 1 -14.25 -17.37 -19.30
CA MET A 1 -13.66 -16.23 -20.04
C MET A 1 -12.45 -15.73 -19.28
N ALA A 2 -11.43 -15.23 -19.99
CA ALA A 2 -10.30 -14.55 -19.35
C ALA A 2 -10.75 -13.17 -18.83
N PRO A 3 -10.18 -12.66 -17.71
CA PRO A 3 -10.53 -11.34 -17.20
C PRO A 3 -10.13 -10.23 -18.18
N SER A 4 -10.91 -9.14 -18.19
CA SER A 4 -10.59 -7.95 -18.97
C SER A 4 -9.28 -7.29 -18.46
N THR A 5 -8.65 -6.48 -19.31
CA THR A 5 -7.46 -5.71 -18.90
C THR A 5 -7.78 -4.75 -17.74
N LEU A 6 -8.98 -4.15 -17.74
CA LEU A 6 -9.45 -3.28 -16.65
C LEU A 6 -9.53 -4.07 -15.32
N THR A 7 -10.11 -5.27 -15.35
CA THR A 7 -10.20 -6.16 -14.20
C THR A 7 -8.82 -6.61 -13.72
N ILE A 8 -7.88 -6.92 -14.63
CA ILE A 8 -6.51 -7.31 -14.29
C ILE A 8 -5.81 -6.18 -13.52
N ASN A 9 -5.86 -4.96 -14.03
CA ASN A 9 -5.18 -3.81 -13.43
C ASN A 9 -5.86 -3.34 -12.14
N THR A 10 -7.18 -3.42 -12.06
CA THR A 10 -7.92 -3.20 -10.80
C THR A 10 -7.46 -4.17 -9.72
N ASN A 11 -7.33 -5.46 -10.04
CA ASN A 11 -6.85 -6.47 -9.09
C ASN A 11 -5.37 -6.28 -8.73
N ALA A 12 -4.54 -5.80 -9.66
CA ALA A 12 -3.14 -5.49 -9.39
C ALA A 12 -3.00 -4.33 -8.38
N LEU A 13 -3.71 -3.22 -8.60
CA LEU A 13 -3.74 -2.09 -7.67
C LEU A 13 -4.29 -2.51 -6.30
N THR A 14 -5.36 -3.32 -6.26
CA THR A 14 -5.92 -3.85 -5.00
C THR A 14 -4.86 -4.60 -4.18
N ARG A 15 -4.02 -5.42 -4.82
CA ARG A 15 -2.95 -6.17 -4.11
C ARG A 15 -1.88 -5.23 -3.56
N LEU A 16 -1.42 -4.27 -4.37
CA LEU A 16 -0.43 -3.29 -3.95
C LEU A 16 -0.91 -2.47 -2.74
N VAL A 17 -2.17 -2.04 -2.75
CA VAL A 17 -2.78 -1.30 -1.63
C VAL A 17 -2.80 -2.15 -0.36
N LYS A 18 -3.23 -3.42 -0.45
CA LYS A 18 -3.24 -4.33 0.71
C LYS A 18 -1.83 -4.55 1.27
N GLU A 19 -0.85 -4.69 0.39
CA GLU A 19 0.55 -4.83 0.78
C GLU A 19 1.05 -3.57 1.50
N LYS A 20 0.79 -2.38 0.96
CA LYS A 20 1.16 -1.11 1.62
C LYS A 20 0.52 -0.97 3.01
N LEU A 21 -0.77 -1.27 3.14
CA LEU A 21 -1.47 -1.23 4.43
C LEU A 21 -0.88 -2.22 5.45
N SER A 22 -0.39 -3.38 4.99
CA SER A 22 0.31 -4.34 5.87
C SER A 22 1.60 -3.74 6.42
N TYR A 23 2.41 -3.08 5.57
CA TYR A 23 3.65 -2.45 6.01
C TYR A 23 3.43 -1.22 6.90
N ILE A 24 2.38 -0.43 6.67
CA ILE A 24 1.98 0.66 7.59
C ILE A 24 1.66 0.09 8.98
N LYS A 25 0.87 -0.99 9.02
CA LYS A 25 0.53 -1.66 10.29
C LYS A 25 1.77 -2.22 10.99
N GLU A 26 2.69 -2.81 10.24
CA GLU A 26 3.95 -3.32 10.78
C GLU A 26 4.81 -2.21 11.38
N ALA A 27 4.93 -1.07 10.69
CA ALA A 27 5.64 0.10 11.18
C ALA A 27 5.04 0.62 12.50
N GLN A 28 3.72 0.72 12.59
CA GLN A 28 3.02 1.12 13.84
C GLN A 28 3.32 0.16 14.99
N GLN A 29 3.40 -1.15 14.72
CA GLN A 29 3.74 -2.16 15.73
C GLN A 29 5.20 -2.06 16.17
N GLN A 30 6.12 -1.82 15.24
CA GLN A 30 7.55 -1.58 15.53
C GLN A 30 7.71 -0.31 16.38
N GLU A 31 7.04 0.79 16.04
CA GLU A 31 7.06 2.04 16.80
C GLU A 31 6.53 1.84 18.23
N ALA A 32 5.47 1.04 18.41
CA ALA A 32 4.97 0.70 19.74
C ALA A 32 5.97 -0.12 20.57
N ARG A 33 6.70 -1.05 19.94
CA ARG A 33 7.75 -1.83 20.62
C ARG A 33 8.96 -0.97 20.98
N ILE A 34 9.39 -0.09 20.08
CA ILE A 34 10.46 0.89 20.31
C ILE A 34 10.11 1.74 21.53
N LYS A 35 8.91 2.34 21.56
CA LYS A 35 8.48 3.14 22.71
C LYS A 35 8.51 2.36 24.02
N LYS A 36 8.07 1.10 24.01
CA LYS A 36 8.12 0.24 25.21
C LYS A 36 9.55 -0.03 25.69
N LEU A 37 10.50 -0.18 24.77
CA LEU A 37 11.92 -0.36 25.10
C LEU A 37 12.53 0.94 25.65
N GLU A 38 12.18 2.09 25.07
CA GLU A 38 12.58 3.41 25.55
C GLU A 38 12.05 3.69 26.97
N ASP A 39 10.82 3.27 27.28
CA ASP A 39 10.22 3.42 28.61
C ASP A 39 10.83 2.47 29.67
N ASN A 40 11.57 1.42 29.26
CA ASN A 40 12.16 0.41 30.16
C ASN A 40 13.67 0.17 29.87
N PRO A 41 14.54 1.18 30.02
CA PRO A 41 15.94 1.11 29.57
C PRO A 41 16.85 0.21 30.43
N ASN A 42 16.36 -0.30 31.56
CA ASN A 42 17.16 -1.09 32.51
C ASN A 42 17.19 -2.61 32.21
N ASP A 43 16.55 -3.07 31.13
CA ASP A 43 16.69 -4.45 30.66
C ASP A 43 18.10 -4.65 30.09
N GLU A 44 18.78 -5.74 30.47
CA GLU A 44 20.18 -6.03 30.09
C GLU A 44 20.39 -5.99 28.56
N ASN A 45 19.33 -6.23 27.79
CA ASN A 45 19.37 -6.22 26.32
C ASN A 45 18.62 -5.04 25.68
N ALA A 46 18.16 -4.04 26.46
CA ALA A 46 17.30 -2.96 25.99
C ALA A 46 17.92 -2.20 24.80
N GLU A 47 19.18 -1.79 24.90
CA GLU A 47 19.87 -1.01 23.87
C GLU A 47 20.05 -1.81 22.56
N TYR A 48 20.45 -3.08 22.68
CA TYR A 48 20.59 -3.96 21.53
C TYR A 48 19.24 -4.19 20.84
N MET A 49 18.18 -4.47 21.61
CA MET A 49 16.83 -4.67 21.08
C MET A 49 16.30 -3.41 20.42
N LEU A 50 16.52 -2.24 21.02
CA LEU A 50 16.13 -0.94 20.47
C LEU A 50 16.78 -0.71 19.10
N GLY A 51 18.09 -0.93 18.99
CA GLY A 51 18.81 -0.78 17.73
C GLY A 51 18.41 -1.80 16.65
N GLN A 52 17.90 -2.98 17.03
CA GLN A 52 17.33 -3.95 16.07
C GLN A 52 15.96 -3.49 15.58
N GLU A 53 15.06 -3.06 16.49
CA GLU A 53 13.73 -2.59 16.13
C GLU A 53 13.77 -1.32 15.28
N GLN A 54 14.67 -0.37 15.59
CA GLN A 54 14.87 0.83 14.78
C GLN A 54 15.31 0.50 13.35
N ARG A 55 16.27 -0.41 13.18
CA ARG A 55 16.69 -0.86 11.84
C ARG A 55 15.58 -1.59 11.10
N GLY A 56 14.80 -2.41 11.80
CA GLY A 56 13.62 -3.06 11.24
C GLY A 56 12.58 -2.03 10.76
N LEU A 57 12.33 -0.99 11.55
CA LEU A 57 11.41 0.10 11.20
C LEU A 57 11.89 0.86 9.96
N ASP A 58 13.18 1.17 9.87
CA ASP A 58 13.75 1.86 8.71
C ASP A 58 13.60 1.02 7.42
N GLN A 59 13.84 -0.29 7.51
CA GLN A 59 13.62 -1.21 6.39
C GLN A 59 12.15 -1.28 5.98
N THR A 60 11.23 -1.40 6.94
CA THR A 60 9.78 -1.40 6.69
C THR A 60 9.34 -0.09 6.02
N LYS A 61 9.81 1.06 6.50
CA LYS A 61 9.54 2.37 5.91
C LYS A 61 10.07 2.47 4.48
N ALA A 62 11.28 1.97 4.22
CA ALA A 62 11.86 1.95 2.87
C ALA A 62 11.02 1.10 1.89
N VAL A 63 10.52 -0.06 2.32
CA VAL A 63 9.64 -0.89 1.48
C VAL A 63 8.30 -0.18 1.23
N SER A 64 7.72 0.44 2.26
CA SER A 64 6.48 1.22 2.14
C SER A 64 6.61 2.36 1.11
N LEU A 65 7.75 3.06 1.09
CA LEU A 65 8.05 4.09 0.09
C LEU A 65 8.16 3.51 -1.33
N SER A 66 8.79 2.34 -1.49
CA SER A 66 8.84 1.66 -2.80
C SER A 66 7.44 1.29 -3.30
N LEU A 67 6.57 0.82 -2.40
CA LEU A 67 5.18 0.49 -2.74
C LEU A 67 4.36 1.73 -3.11
N GLN A 68 4.60 2.87 -2.47
CA GLN A 68 3.95 4.12 -2.81
C GLN A 68 4.21 4.55 -4.27
N ILE A 69 5.44 4.38 -4.76
CA ILE A 69 5.78 4.66 -6.16
C ILE A 69 5.01 3.72 -7.09
N LYS A 70 5.03 2.40 -6.82
CA LYS A 70 4.31 1.39 -7.62
C LYS A 70 2.80 1.63 -7.64
N ILE A 71 2.21 2.03 -6.51
CA ILE A 71 0.79 2.36 -6.41
C ILE A 71 0.47 3.60 -7.25
N SER A 72 1.33 4.63 -7.21
CA SER A 72 1.14 5.85 -8.01
C SER A 72 1.14 5.57 -9.52
N GLU A 73 2.06 4.71 -9.98
CA GLU A 73 2.11 4.27 -11.38
C GLU A 73 0.87 3.44 -11.77
N ALA A 74 0.44 2.53 -10.90
CA ALA A 74 -0.75 1.72 -11.12
C ALA A 74 -2.04 2.56 -11.12
N ILE A 75 -2.13 3.61 -10.30
CA ILE A 75 -3.22 4.60 -10.31
C ILE A 75 -3.28 5.29 -11.68
N GLY A 76 -2.15 5.81 -12.17
CA GLY A 76 -2.09 6.48 -13.48
C GLY A 76 -2.50 5.55 -14.62
N THR A 77 -2.04 4.30 -14.58
CA THR A 77 -2.43 3.27 -15.57
C THR A 77 -3.94 2.98 -15.53
N LEU A 78 -4.50 2.80 -14.34
CA LEU A 78 -5.92 2.47 -14.18
C LEU A 78 -6.83 3.66 -14.56
N GLN A 79 -6.43 4.89 -14.25
CA GLN A 79 -7.12 6.11 -14.69
C GLN A 79 -7.22 6.18 -16.22
N GLN A 80 -6.11 5.99 -16.92
CA GLN A 80 -6.08 6.00 -18.39
C GLN A 80 -7.00 4.92 -19.00
N GLN A 81 -7.06 3.74 -18.37
CA GLN A 81 -7.93 2.67 -18.84
C GLN A 81 -9.41 2.94 -18.63
N ILE A 82 -9.78 3.50 -17.49
CA ILE A 82 -11.17 3.93 -17.24
C ILE A 82 -11.58 4.95 -18.29
N GLU A 83 -10.78 5.99 -18.52
CA GLU A 83 -11.08 7.00 -19.55
C GLU A 83 -11.23 6.40 -20.96
N ALA A 84 -10.39 5.41 -21.31
CA ALA A 84 -10.46 4.75 -22.61
C ALA A 84 -11.76 3.94 -22.77
N VAL A 85 -12.15 3.20 -21.73
CA VAL A 85 -13.39 2.40 -21.71
C VAL A 85 -14.63 3.29 -21.71
N GLU A 86 -14.62 4.40 -20.98
CA GLU A 86 -15.72 5.38 -21.00
C GLU A 86 -15.88 6.02 -22.39
N LYS A 87 -14.78 6.38 -23.06
CA LYS A 87 -14.81 6.96 -24.40
C LYS A 87 -15.31 5.98 -25.45
N SER A 88 -15.04 4.68 -25.30
CA SER A 88 -15.56 3.67 -26.23
C SER A 88 -17.04 3.38 -26.01
N GLY A 89 -17.58 3.65 -24.82
CA GLY A 89 -19.00 3.44 -24.48
C GLY A 89 -19.42 1.97 -24.42
N ASP A 90 -18.45 1.05 -24.44
CA ASP A 90 -18.66 -0.41 -24.55
C ASP A 90 -18.09 -1.15 -23.32
N GLY A 91 -18.11 -0.48 -22.17
CA GLY A 91 -17.56 -0.97 -20.90
C GLY A 91 -18.60 -1.64 -20.01
N ASP A 92 -18.19 -2.66 -19.26
CA ASP A 92 -18.98 -3.21 -18.18
C ASP A 92 -19.00 -2.22 -16.99
N GLU A 93 -20.19 -1.74 -16.63
CA GLU A 93 -20.38 -0.75 -15.57
C GLU A 93 -19.96 -1.27 -14.19
N ALA A 94 -20.06 -2.57 -13.93
CA ALA A 94 -19.61 -3.16 -12.68
C ALA A 94 -18.08 -3.19 -12.60
N GLU A 95 -17.39 -3.46 -13.72
CA GLU A 95 -15.92 -3.35 -13.78
C GLU A 95 -15.46 -1.90 -13.59
N LEU A 96 -16.12 -0.94 -14.24
CA LEU A 96 -15.84 0.50 -14.10
C LEU A 96 -16.04 0.99 -12.66
N THR A 97 -17.15 0.62 -12.03
CA THR A 97 -17.45 0.98 -10.63
C THR A 97 -16.32 0.50 -9.71
N LYS A 98 -15.95 -0.78 -9.82
CA LYS A 98 -14.89 -1.37 -8.99
C LYS A 98 -13.53 -0.74 -9.24
N ALA A 99 -13.22 -0.40 -10.49
CA ALA A 99 -11.99 0.28 -10.86
C ALA A 99 -11.90 1.67 -10.20
N ARG A 100 -12.99 2.46 -10.22
CA ARG A 100 -13.07 3.77 -9.55
C ARG A 100 -12.92 3.68 -8.04
N GLU A 101 -13.59 2.72 -7.39
CA GLU A 101 -13.45 2.50 -5.95
C GLU A 101 -12.00 2.13 -5.58
N THR A 102 -11.37 1.30 -6.41
CA THR A 102 -9.97 0.89 -6.22
C THR A 102 -9.02 2.08 -6.43
N LEU A 103 -9.29 2.97 -7.39
CA LEU A 103 -8.53 4.22 -7.57
C LEU A 103 -8.61 5.11 -6.33
N LYS A 104 -9.81 5.30 -5.78
CA LYS A 104 -10.00 6.07 -4.55
C LYS A 104 -9.17 5.46 -3.41
N THR A 105 -9.34 4.15 -3.18
CA THR A 105 -8.60 3.44 -2.12
C THR A 105 -7.09 3.52 -2.32
N GLY A 106 -6.61 3.41 -3.57
CA GLY A 106 -5.19 3.55 -3.90
C GLY A 106 -4.64 4.94 -3.59
N THR A 107 -5.41 5.98 -3.94
CA THR A 107 -5.04 7.39 -3.68
C THR A 107 -5.00 7.68 -2.18
N ASP A 108 -6.01 7.20 -1.44
CA ASP A 108 -6.07 7.32 0.02
C ASP A 108 -4.83 6.64 0.65
N ALA A 109 -4.47 5.43 0.20
CA ALA A 109 -3.33 4.66 0.72
C ALA A 109 -1.95 5.31 0.48
N ILE A 110 -1.82 6.25 -0.45
CA ILE A 110 -0.56 7.00 -0.70
C ILE A 110 -0.56 8.42 -0.14
N SER A 111 -1.68 8.85 0.43
CA SER A 111 -1.82 10.16 1.06
C SER A 111 -1.67 10.11 2.59
N GLU A 112 -1.67 8.91 3.18
CA GLU A 112 -1.18 8.65 4.56
C GLU A 112 0.35 8.59 4.63
#